data_AF-A0A3A4NVI6-F1
#
_entry.id   AF-A0A3A4NVI6-F1
#
_cell.length_a   1.000
_cell.length_b   1.000
_cell.length_c   1.000
_cell.angle_alpha   90.00
_cell.angle_beta   90.00
_cell.angle_gamma   90.00
#
_symmetry.space_group_name_H-M   'P 1'
#
loop_
_entity.id
_entity.type
_entity.pdbx_description
1 polymer ?
#
loop_
_entity_poly.entity_id
_entity_poly.type
_entity_poly.pdbx_seq_one_letter_code
_entity_poly.pdbx_strand_id
1 'polypeptide(L)' 'MIAILESYEESHLQTGDVGTVVELLPPDAVEVEFLDRDGRTRCIATLPISDVLVLNRERTVV' A
#
# COMPACT_ATOMS: atom_id res chain seq x y z
N MET A 1 -0.68 -1.50 7.75
CA MET A 1 -0.88 -0.60 6.59
C MET A 1 0.48 -0.26 6.04
N ILE A 2 0.55 -0.06 4.73
CA ILE A 2 1.76 0.37 4.05
C ILE A 2 1.48 1.69 3.33
N ALA A 3 2.52 2.44 2.99
CA ALA A 3 2.48 3.48 1.99
C ALA A 3 3.34 3.06 0.80
N ILE A 4 2.95 3.40 -0.41
CA ILE A 4 3.78 3.13 -1.59
C ILE A 4 4.85 4.22 -1.76
N LEU A 5 6.03 3.82 -2.23
CA LEU A 5 7.18 4.69 -2.45
C LEU A 5 7.23 5.23 -3.87
N GLU A 6 6.70 4.47 -4.82
CA GLU A 6 6.66 4.80 -6.25
C GLU A 6 5.22 5.00 -6.74
N SER A 7 5.06 5.74 -7.84
CA SER A 7 3.78 5.95 -8.49
C SER A 7 3.57 4.96 -9.63
N TYR A 8 2.34 4.49 -9.82
CA TYR A 8 1.97 3.53 -10.86
C TYR A 8 0.76 4.07 -11.63
N GLU A 9 0.99 4.51 -12.88
CA GLU A 9 -0.04 5.18 -13.68
C GLU A 9 -1.22 4.26 -14.00
N GLU A 10 -0.96 2.99 -14.34
CA GLU A 10 -1.99 2.02 -14.74
C GLU A 10 -3.01 1.74 -13.63
N SER A 11 -2.58 1.78 -12.37
CA SER A 11 -3.42 1.57 -11.18
C SER A 11 -3.86 2.86 -10.51
N HIS A 12 -3.54 4.02 -11.10
CA HIS A 12 -3.82 5.35 -10.52
C HIS A 12 -3.32 5.50 -9.07
N LEU A 13 -2.18 4.89 -8.79
CA LEU A 13 -1.53 4.93 -7.49
C LEU A 13 -0.43 5.99 -7.48
N GLN A 14 -0.40 6.81 -6.43
CA GLN A 14 0.60 7.86 -6.25
C GLN A 14 1.47 7.60 -5.01
N THR A 15 2.74 7.99 -5.07
CA THR A 15 3.65 7.93 -3.92
C THR A 15 2.99 8.49 -2.66
N GLY A 16 3.01 7.70 -1.58
CA GLY A 16 2.36 8.03 -0.31
C GLY A 16 0.94 7.48 -0.15
N ASP A 17 0.31 6.93 -1.20
CA ASP A 17 -0.98 6.26 -1.08
C ASP A 17 -0.89 5.12 -0.06
N VAL A 18 -1.85 5.10 0.86
CA VAL A 18 -1.90 4.14 1.97
C VAL A 18 -2.81 2.98 1.63
N GLY A 19 -2.27 1.77 1.76
CA GLY A 19 -2.99 0.52 1.48
C GLY A 19 -2.90 -0.49 2.62
N THR A 20 -3.71 -1.54 2.50
CA THR A 20 -3.72 -2.68 3.41
C THR A 20 -3.22 -3.91 2.67
N VAL A 21 -2.17 -4.55 3.20
CA VAL A 21 -1.68 -5.83 2.67
C VAL A 21 -2.76 -6.88 2.91
N VAL A 22 -3.22 -7.52 1.84
CA VAL A 22 -4.21 -8.61 1.88
C VAL A 22 -3.56 -9.97 1.72
N GLU A 23 -2.43 -10.06 1.00
CA GLU A 23 -1.67 -11.30 0.83
C GLU A 23 -0.16 -11.02 0.71
N LEU A 24 0.66 -11.93 1.25
CA LEU A 24 2.11 -11.96 1.01
C LEU A 24 2.38 -12.92 -0.14
N LEU A 25 3.09 -12.46 -1.17
CA LEU A 25 3.38 -13.21 -2.38
C LEU A 25 4.89 -13.49 -2.48
N PRO A 26 5.36 -14.68 -2.06
CA PRO A 26 6.77 -15.02 -2.14
C PRO A 26 7.29 -15.00 -3.60
N PRO A 27 8.56 -14.63 -3.82
CA PRO A 27 9.56 -14.36 -2.79
C PRO A 27 9.54 -12.92 -2.25
N ASP A 28 9.04 -11.95 -3.01
CA ASP A 28 9.35 -10.53 -2.81
C ASP A 28 8.22 -9.56 -3.19
N ALA A 29 6.97 -10.04 -3.23
CA ALA A 29 5.81 -9.22 -3.54
C ALA A 29 4.74 -9.28 -2.45
N VAL A 30 3.82 -8.32 -2.50
CA VAL A 30 2.63 -8.24 -1.65
C VAL A 30 1.45 -7.83 -2.51
N GLU A 31 0.27 -8.37 -2.20
CA GLU A 31 -0.98 -7.85 -2.72
C GLU A 31 -1.56 -6.84 -1.73
N VAL A 32 -1.91 -5.65 -2.24
CA VAL A 32 -2.37 -4.53 -1.43
C VAL A 32 -3.70 -4.01 -1.96
N GLU A 33 -4.67 -3.88 -1.06
CA GLU A 33 -5.93 -3.22 -1.30
C GLU A 33 -5.85 -1.73 -0.93
N PHE A 34 -6.34 -0.88 -1.83
CA PHE A 34 -6.50 0.56 -1.64
C PHE A 34 -7.98 0.91 -1.61
N LEU A 35 -8.40 1.61 -0.57
CA LEU A 35 -9.78 2.06 -0.39
C LEU A 35 -9.93 3.53 -0.79
N ASP A 36 -11.13 3.91 -1.24
CA ASP A 36 -11.54 5.30 -1.38
C ASP A 36 -11.99 5.91 -0.03
N ARG A 37 -12.46 7.16 -0.06
CA ARG A 37 -12.91 7.88 1.15
C ARG A 37 -14.19 7.33 1.76
N ASP A 38 -14.98 6.58 0.99
CA ASP A 38 -16.20 5.89 1.46
C ASP A 38 -15.88 4.48 1.99
N GLY A 39 -14.61 4.06 1.93
CA GLY A 39 -14.17 2.73 2.35
C GLY A 39 -14.41 1.64 1.30
N ARG A 40 -14.68 2.00 0.04
CA ARG A 40 -14.83 1.03 -1.06
C ARG A 40 -13.48 0.73 -1.70
N THR A 41 -13.30 -0.49 -2.16
CA THR A 41 -12.12 -0.89 -2.93
C THR A 41 -11.99 -0.04 -4.19
N ARG A 42 -10.92 0.75 -4.26
CA ARG A 42 -10.52 1.54 -5.42
C ARG A 42 -9.65 0.71 -6.37
N CYS A 43 -8.71 -0.05 -5.81
CA CYS A 43 -7.74 -0.84 -6.56
C CYS A 43 -7.17 -1.96 -5.67
N ILE A 44 -6.80 -3.07 -6.29
CA ILE A 44 -5.91 -4.09 -5.72
C ILE A 44 -4.68 -4.15 -6.62
N ALA A 45 -3.48 -4.05 -6.04
CA ALA A 45 -2.23 -4.07 -6.79
C ALA A 45 -1.22 -5.03 -6.15
N THR A 46 -0.52 -5.78 -7.01
CA THR A 46 0.68 -6.52 -6.63
C THR A 46 1.87 -5.56 -6.68
N LEU A 47 2.54 -5.37 -5.54
CA LEU A 47 3.67 -4.46 -5.42
C LEU A 47 4.90 -5.23 -4.93
N PRO A 48 6.11 -4.92 -5.43
CA PRO A 48 7.33 -5.47 -4.86
C PRO A 48 7.54 -4.90 -3.44
N ILE A 49 8.13 -5.70 -2.56
CA ILE A 49 8.40 -5.30 -1.16
C ILE A 49 9.32 -4.06 -1.11
N SER A 50 10.17 -3.85 -2.12
CA SER A 50 11.03 -2.68 -2.23
C SER A 50 10.27 -1.35 -2.34
N ASP A 51 9.03 -1.38 -2.82
CA ASP A 51 8.27 -0.17 -3.17
C ASP A 51 7.22 0.17 -2.10
N VAL A 52 7.25 -0.51 -0.95
CA VAL A 52 6.32 -0.29 0.16
C VAL A 52 7.05 0.06 1.45
N LEU A 53 6.50 1.03 2.18
CA LEU A 53 6.93 1.41 3.51
C LEU A 53 5.90 0.95 4.54
N VAL A 54 6.33 0.13 5.50
CA VAL A 54 5.48 -0.28 6.62
C VAL A 54 5.22 0.92 7.54
N LEU A 55 3.95 1.28 7.71
CA LEU A 55 3.55 2.36 8.60
C LEU A 55 3.37 1.84 10.02
N ASN A 56 4.23 2.27 10.92
CA ASN A 56 4.03 2.07 12.35
C ASN A 56 2.99 3.08 12.88
N ARG A 57 1.98 2.59 13.60
CA ARG A 57 0.92 3.41 14.21
C ARG A 57 1.22 3.83 15.65
N GLU A 58 2.41 3.53 16.16
CA GLU A 58 2.86 4.05 17.44
C GLU A 58 2.86 5.58 17.41
N ARG A 59 2.10 6.20 18.33
CA ARG A 59 2.24 7.63 18.57
C ARG A 59 3.65 7.86 19.10
N THR A 60 4.48 8.54 18.31
CA THR A 60 5.65 9.23 18.86
C THR A 60 5.10 10.21 19.91
N VAL A 61 5.39 9.95 21.18
CA VAL A 61 5.07 10.88 22.26
C VAL A 61 6.06 12.03 22.11
N VAL A 62 5.58 13.16 21.58
CA VAL A 62 6.31 14.43 21.48
C VAL A 62 6.06 15.27 22.72
#